data_AF-A0A7Y4JXT5-F1
#
_entry.id   AF-A0A7Y4JXT5-F1
#
_cell.length_a   1.000
_cell.length_b   1.000
_cell.length_c   1.000
_cell.angle_alpha   90.00
_cell.angle_beta   90.00
_cell.angle_gamma   90.00
#
_symmetry.space_group_name_H-M   'P 1'
#
loop_
_entity.id
_entity.type
_entity.pdbx_description
1 polymer ?
#
loop_
_entity_poly.entity_id
_entity_poly.type
_entity_poly.pdbx_seq_one_letter_code
_entity_poly.pdbx_strand_id
1 'polypeptide(L)'
;MAGRDAEEPLPCTRVEAEQVCAALARIEGVELRLPSGDEWEMAARGPDGRLFPWGNSLMEDGASRASPWGVEKLVASLPQWTREGLLCGGREQPLCSSRREVDATAVGTVLWVLATP
;
A
#
# COMPACT_ATOMS: atom_id res chain seq x y z
N MET A 1 -27.29 -1.45 14.96
CA MET A 1 -26.63 -1.90 13.70
C MET A 1 -25.58 -0.86 13.39
N ALA A 2 -24.38 -1.00 13.96
CA ALA A 2 -23.31 -0.02 13.75
C ALA A 2 -22.77 -0.23 12.34
N GLY A 3 -23.08 0.72 11.44
CA GLY A 3 -22.24 0.91 10.25
C GLY A 3 -20.84 1.13 10.79
N ARG A 4 -19.88 0.30 10.37
CA ARG A 4 -18.48 0.56 10.67
C ARG A 4 -18.12 1.76 9.82
N ASP A 5 -18.30 2.95 10.39
CA ASP A 5 -17.63 4.15 9.94
C ASP A 5 -16.20 3.74 9.63
N ALA A 6 -15.80 3.87 8.37
CA ALA A 6 -14.49 3.47 7.92
C ALA A 6 -13.49 4.39 8.62
N GLU A 7 -13.01 3.95 9.77
CA GLU A 7 -12.04 4.69 10.57
C GLU A 7 -10.87 5.03 9.65
N GLU A 8 -10.59 6.33 9.53
CA GLU A 8 -9.50 6.83 8.71
C GLU A 8 -8.22 6.11 9.15
N PRO A 9 -7.44 5.51 8.22
CA PRO A 9 -6.23 4.82 8.59
C PRO A 9 -5.31 5.79 9.32
N LEU A 10 -4.95 5.45 10.56
CA LEU A 10 -4.01 6.23 11.35
C LEU A 10 -2.58 5.81 11.02
N PRO A 11 -1.61 6.76 11.01
CA PRO A 11 -0.21 6.41 10.92
C PRO A 11 0.20 5.46 12.04
N CYS A 12 0.89 4.38 11.69
CA CYS A 12 1.46 3.44 12.65
C CYS A 12 2.85 3.00 12.21
N THR A 13 3.63 2.53 13.17
CA THR A 13 4.90 1.85 12.94
C THR A 13 4.68 0.42 12.42
N ARG A 14 5.69 -0.15 11.77
CA ARG A 14 5.65 -1.55 11.30
C ARG A 14 5.39 -2.53 12.45
N VAL A 15 5.98 -2.26 13.62
CA VAL A 15 5.82 -3.11 14.81
C VAL A 15 4.38 -3.10 15.30
N GLU A 16 3.71 -1.95 15.31
CA GLU A 16 2.28 -1.87 15.67
C GLU A 16 1.41 -2.63 14.66
N ALA A 17 1.71 -2.52 13.37
CA ALA A 17 0.98 -3.27 12.33
C ALA A 17 1.14 -4.80 12.50
N GLU A 18 2.34 -5.27 12.84
CA GLU A 18 2.60 -6.69 13.16
C GLU A 18 1.84 -7.13 14.43
N GLN A 19 1.78 -6.28 15.45
CA GLN A 19 1.01 -6.55 16.67
C GLN A 19 -0.49 -6.67 16.40
N VAL A 20 -1.03 -5.82 15.52
CA VAL A 20 -2.44 -5.93 15.07
C VAL A 20 -2.66 -7.25 14.35
N CYS A 21 -1.78 -7.65 13.45
CA CYS A 21 -1.87 -8.96 12.79
C CYS A 21 -1.89 -10.11 13.81
N ALA A 22 -0.98 -10.09 14.79
CA ALA A 22 -0.91 -11.12 15.83
C ALA A 22 -2.15 -11.14 16.74
N ALA A 23 -2.71 -9.97 17.05
CA ALA A 23 -3.93 -9.86 17.84
C ALA A 23 -5.14 -10.42 17.09
N LEU A 24 -5.31 -10.05 15.82
CA LEU A 24 -6.37 -10.56 14.96
C LEU A 24 -6.24 -12.06 14.71
N ALA A 25 -5.03 -12.57 14.49
CA ALA A 25 -4.78 -14.00 14.32
C ALA A 25 -5.29 -14.83 15.51
N ARG A 26 -5.10 -14.31 16.73
CA ARG A 26 -5.61 -14.94 17.96
C ARG A 26 -7.14 -14.94 18.03
N ILE A 27 -7.77 -13.86 17.57
CA ILE A 27 -9.23 -13.69 17.60
C ILE A 27 -9.91 -14.59 16.56
N GLU A 28 -9.38 -14.57 15.34
CA GLU A 28 -9.95 -15.29 14.19
C GLU A 28 -9.54 -16.77 14.16
N GLY A 29 -8.52 -17.16 14.93
CA GLY A 29 -8.02 -18.54 14.97
C GLY A 29 -7.30 -18.97 13.70
N VAL A 30 -6.81 -18.01 12.91
CA VAL A 30 -6.07 -18.23 11.66
C VAL A 30 -4.76 -17.45 11.67
N GLU A 31 -3.77 -17.89 10.91
CA GLU A 31 -2.52 -17.15 10.77
C GLU A 31 -2.76 -15.86 9.97
N LEU A 32 -2.44 -14.72 10.55
CA LEU A 32 -2.46 -13.41 9.88
C LEU A 32 -1.10 -12.74 10.03
N ARG A 33 -0.64 -12.10 8.96
CA ARG A 33 0.62 -11.38 8.87
C ARG A 33 0.52 -10.25 7.85
N LEU A 34 1.48 -9.33 7.89
CA LEU A 34 1.68 -8.40 6.80
C LEU A 34 1.97 -9.17 5.49
N PRO A 35 1.48 -8.66 4.34
CA PRO A 35 1.85 -9.20 3.05
C PRO A 35 3.34 -8.94 2.78
N SER A 36 3.95 -9.76 1.95
CA SER A 36 5.20 -9.40 1.30
C SER A 36 4.97 -8.33 0.23
N GLY A 37 6.04 -7.65 -0.19
CA GLY A 37 6.00 -6.75 -1.35
C GLY A 37 5.39 -7.39 -2.59
N ASP A 38 5.80 -8.62 -2.93
CA ASP A 38 5.29 -9.33 -4.11
C ASP A 38 3.83 -9.76 -3.97
N GLU A 39 3.42 -10.23 -2.78
CA GLU A 39 2.01 -10.54 -2.51
C GLU A 39 1.12 -9.31 -2.63
N TRP A 40 1.58 -8.18 -2.12
CA TRP A 40 0.87 -6.90 -2.24
C TRP A 40 0.72 -6.50 -3.71
N GLU A 41 1.79 -6.60 -4.49
CA GLU A 41 1.78 -6.27 -5.91
C GLU A 41 0.85 -7.19 -6.72
N MET A 42 0.86 -8.48 -6.41
CA MET A 42 -0.05 -9.46 -7.01
C MET A 42 -1.52 -9.17 -6.67
N ALA A 43 -1.81 -8.81 -5.42
CA ALA A 43 -3.14 -8.40 -4.99
C ALA A 43 -3.58 -7.08 -5.63
N ALA A 44 -2.63 -6.18 -5.87
CA ALA A 44 -2.88 -4.87 -6.43
C ALA A 44 -3.12 -4.91 -7.93
N ARG A 45 -2.31 -5.66 -8.68
CA ARG A 45 -2.26 -5.53 -10.15
C ARG A 45 -2.55 -6.84 -10.88
N GLY A 46 -2.40 -7.97 -10.20
CA GLY A 46 -2.50 -9.28 -10.83
C GLY A 46 -1.32 -9.59 -11.77
N PRO A 47 -1.38 -10.74 -12.46
CA PRO A 47 -0.26 -11.27 -13.25
C PRO A 47 -0.12 -10.64 -14.63
N ASP A 48 -1.06 -9.81 -15.07
CA ASP A 48 -1.16 -9.32 -16.45
C ASP A 48 -0.27 -8.10 -16.76
N GLY A 49 0.55 -7.67 -15.79
CA GLY A 49 1.55 -6.64 -15.98
C GLY A 49 1.01 -5.21 -16.00
N ARG A 50 -0.22 -4.97 -15.53
CA ARG A 50 -0.75 -3.60 -15.43
C ARG A 50 0.07 -2.72 -14.46
N LEU A 51 0.02 -1.42 -14.67
CA LEU A 51 0.73 -0.42 -13.85
C LEU A 51 0.01 -0.11 -12.55
N PHE A 52 -1.32 0.06 -12.58
CA PHE A 52 -2.13 0.38 -11.40
C PHE A 52 -3.24 -0.66 -11.23
N PRO A 53 -3.88 -0.73 -10.05
CA PRO A 53 -5.00 -1.66 -9.82
C PRO A 53 -6.11 -1.55 -10.86
N TRP A 54 -6.41 -0.33 -11.30
CA TRP A 54 -7.43 -0.02 -12.30
C TRP A 54 -6.95 -0.07 -13.76
N GLY A 55 -5.66 -0.32 -14.03
CA GLY A 55 -5.11 -0.42 -15.39
C GLY A 55 -3.85 0.40 -15.63
N ASN A 56 -3.59 0.76 -16.89
CA ASN A 56 -2.32 1.37 -17.32
C ASN A 56 -2.35 2.89 -17.49
N SER A 57 -3.44 3.53 -17.08
CA SER A 57 -3.62 4.97 -17.22
C SER A 57 -3.94 5.59 -15.86
N LEU A 58 -3.39 6.79 -15.62
CA LEU A 58 -3.80 7.58 -14.47
C LEU A 58 -5.27 8.00 -14.65
N MET A 59 -6.06 7.80 -13.61
CA MET A 59 -7.47 8.16 -13.56
C MET A 59 -7.71 8.98 -12.29
N GLU A 60 -8.54 10.01 -12.38
CA GLU A 60 -8.86 10.88 -11.25
C GLU A 60 -9.53 10.11 -10.10
N ASP A 61 -10.39 9.14 -10.43
CA ASP A 61 -11.05 8.24 -9.49
C ASP A 61 -10.24 6.96 -9.19
N GLY A 62 -9.06 6.79 -9.78
CA GLY A 62 -8.30 5.55 -9.75
C GLY A 62 -8.05 5.04 -8.33
N ALA A 63 -7.68 5.93 -7.41
CA ALA A 63 -7.40 5.60 -6.01
C ALA A 63 -8.59 4.93 -5.28
N SER A 64 -9.82 5.19 -5.73
CA SER A 64 -11.04 4.62 -5.15
C SER A 64 -11.45 3.30 -5.80
N ARG A 65 -10.76 2.85 -6.86
CA ARG A 65 -11.14 1.66 -7.62
C ARG A 65 -10.49 0.40 -7.04
N ALA A 66 -11.23 -0.70 -7.08
CA ALA A 66 -10.72 -2.02 -6.73
C ALA A 66 -9.71 -2.54 -7.78
N SER A 67 -8.83 -3.43 -7.33
CA SER A 67 -7.98 -4.25 -8.20
C SER A 67 -8.80 -5.28 -8.99
N PRO A 68 -8.19 -6.01 -9.95
CA PRO A 68 -8.86 -7.11 -10.66
C PRO A 68 -9.37 -8.22 -9.74
N TRP A 69 -8.82 -8.31 -8.53
CA TRP A 69 -9.20 -9.27 -7.50
C TRP A 69 -10.24 -8.73 -6.53
N GLY A 70 -10.75 -7.52 -6.75
CA GLY A 70 -11.68 -6.85 -5.85
C GLY A 70 -11.04 -6.25 -4.61
N VAL A 71 -9.72 -6.09 -4.57
CA VAL A 71 -9.03 -5.47 -3.42
C VAL A 71 -9.12 -3.95 -3.55
N GLU A 72 -9.68 -3.29 -2.54
CA GLU A 72 -9.88 -1.84 -2.52
C GLU A 72 -8.81 -1.13 -1.69
N LYS A 73 -8.78 0.21 -1.79
CA LYS A 73 -7.92 1.09 -0.97
C LYS A 73 -6.42 0.79 -1.06
N LEU A 74 -5.99 0.25 -2.19
CA LEU A 74 -4.58 -0.02 -2.49
C LEU A 74 -3.79 1.24 -2.83
N VAL A 75 -4.46 2.33 -3.20
CA VAL A 75 -3.81 3.64 -3.38
C VAL A 75 -4.52 4.62 -2.46
N ALA A 76 -3.87 4.99 -1.36
CA ALA A 76 -4.48 5.76 -0.27
C ALA A 76 -3.56 6.88 0.22
N SER A 77 -4.06 7.73 1.14
CA SER A 77 -3.31 8.82 1.76
C SER A 77 -2.05 8.33 2.48
N LEU A 78 -2.14 7.18 3.17
CA LEU A 78 -1.03 6.54 3.84
C LEU A 78 -0.56 5.30 3.07
N PRO A 79 0.75 5.10 2.92
CA PRO A 79 1.28 3.86 2.39
C PRO A 79 1.10 2.71 3.39
N GLN A 80 1.13 1.49 2.87
CA GLN A 80 0.91 0.27 3.63
C GLN A 80 2.23 -0.45 3.89
N TRP A 81 2.42 -0.93 5.12
CA TRP A 81 3.57 -1.74 5.49
C TRP A 81 3.49 -3.14 4.91
N THR A 82 4.62 -3.63 4.44
CA THR A 82 4.87 -5.03 4.13
C THR A 82 5.77 -5.67 5.18
N ARG A 83 5.83 -7.00 5.17
CA ARG A 83 6.67 -7.79 6.07
C ARG A 83 8.15 -7.38 5.97
N GLU A 84 8.63 -7.10 4.76
CA GLU A 84 10.01 -6.67 4.49
C GLU A 84 10.28 -5.21 4.90
N GLY A 85 9.27 -4.49 5.39
CA GLY A 85 9.38 -3.06 5.72
C GLY A 85 9.33 -2.14 4.50
N LEU A 86 8.90 -2.66 3.35
CA LEU A 86 8.58 -1.82 2.19
C LEU A 86 7.25 -1.14 2.40
N LEU A 87 7.13 0.06 1.84
CA LEU A 87 5.89 0.82 1.75
C LEU A 87 5.30 0.65 0.35
N CYS A 88 4.02 0.29 0.27
CA CYS A 88 3.31 0.18 -0.99
C CYS A 88 2.01 0.99 -0.98
N GLY A 89 1.57 1.50 -2.13
CA GLY A 89 0.21 2.02 -2.28
C GLY A 89 -0.07 3.39 -1.69
N GLY A 90 0.95 4.24 -1.56
CA GLY A 90 0.75 5.63 -1.16
C GLY A 90 0.25 6.50 -2.33
N ARG A 91 -0.42 7.61 -2.04
CA ARG A 91 -0.93 8.55 -3.05
C ARG A 91 0.17 9.06 -3.98
N GLU A 92 1.34 9.37 -3.42
CA GLU A 92 2.52 9.83 -4.17
C GLU A 92 3.30 8.68 -4.81
N GLN A 93 3.20 7.45 -4.26
CA GLN A 93 3.86 6.25 -4.77
C GLN A 93 2.87 5.07 -4.75
N PRO A 94 2.04 4.93 -5.79
CA PRO A 94 0.94 3.96 -5.84
C PRO A 94 1.43 2.52 -6.08
N LEU A 95 2.74 2.31 -6.21
CA LEU A 95 3.40 1.02 -6.38
C LEU A 95 4.07 0.61 -5.07
N CYS A 96 4.55 -0.63 -5.00
CA CYS A 96 5.44 -0.99 -3.93
C CYS A 96 6.83 -0.39 -4.08
N SER A 97 7.46 0.00 -2.97
CA SER A 97 8.80 0.59 -2.96
C SER A 97 9.88 -0.31 -3.55
N SER A 98 9.67 -1.63 -3.63
CA SER A 98 10.59 -2.55 -4.34
C SER A 98 10.63 -2.32 -5.85
N ARG A 99 9.58 -1.74 -6.44
CA ARG A 99 9.50 -1.37 -7.86
C ARG A 99 10.03 0.03 -8.13
N ARG A 100 10.48 0.75 -7.11
CA ARG A 100 11.04 2.09 -7.30
C ARG A 100 12.25 1.97 -8.20
N GLU A 101 12.18 2.60 -9.38
CA GLU A 101 13.32 2.65 -10.28
C GLU A 101 14.47 3.33 -9.51
N VAL A 102 15.59 2.59 -9.35
CA VAL A 102 16.86 3.22 -9.03
C VAL A 102 17.21 4.06 -10.23
N ASP A 103 16.97 5.36 -10.15
CA ASP A 103 17.38 6.28 -11.19
C ASP A 103 18.92 6.23 -11.30
N ALA A 104 19.40 5.47 -12.28
CA ALA A 104 20.82 5.39 -12.63
C ALA A 104 21.36 6.74 -13.15
N THR A 105 20.53 7.78 -13.18
CA THR A 105 20.84 9.14 -13.65
C THR A 105 20.57 10.21 -12.60
N ALA A 106 20.32 9.87 -11.33
CA ALA A 106 20.15 10.87 -10.27
C ALA A 106 21.46 11.28 -9.58
N VAL A 107 22.44 11.77 -10.35
CA VAL A 107 23.30 12.87 -9.86
C VAL A 107 22.50 14.15 -10.11
N GLY A 108 21.48 14.39 -9.29
CA GLY A 108 20.57 15.51 -9.54
C GLY A 108 19.29 15.47 -8.73
N THR A 109 19.43 15.75 -7.43
CA THR A 109 18.40 16.44 -6.64
C THR A 109 17.01 15.79 -6.61
N VAL A 110 16.84 14.77 -5.78
CA VAL A 110 15.55 14.59 -5.10
C VAL A 110 15.43 15.72 -4.08
N LEU A 111 14.76 16.80 -4.48
CA LEU A 111 14.45 17.92 -3.60
C LEU A 111 13.34 17.46 -2.65
N TRP A 112 13.76 16.96 -1.50
CA TRP A 112 12.90 16.74 -0.35
C TRP A 112 12.34 18.08 0.09
N VAL A 113 11.11 18.39 -0.30
CA VAL A 113 10.36 19.47 0.34
C VAL A 113 9.82 18.91 1.65
N LEU A 114 10.67 18.90 2.67
CA LEU A 114 10.18 18.99 4.06
C LEU A 114 9.59 20.40 4.19
N ALA A 115 8.32 20.54 3.84
CA ALA A 115 7.55 21.70 4.25
C ALA A 115 7.13 21.47 5.72
N THR A 116 7.89 22.06 6.62
CA THR A 116 7.41 22.45 7.95
C THR A 116 7.52 23.97 8.06
N PRO A 117 6.61 24.63 8.81
CA PRO A 117 6.15 26.01 8.58
C PRO A 117 7.22 27.10 8.73
#